data_AF-A0A9J7ML85-F1
#
_entry.id   AF-A0A9J7ML85-F1
#
_cell.length_a   1.000
_cell.length_b   1.000
_cell.length_c   1.000
_cell.angle_alpha   90.00
_cell.angle_beta   90.00
_cell.angle_gamma   90.00
#
_symmetry.space_group_name_H-M   'P 1'
#
loop_
_entity.id
_entity.type
_entity.pdbx_description
1 polymer ?
#
loop_
_entity_poly.entity_id
_entity_poly.type
_entity_poly.pdbx_seq_one_letter_code
_entity_poly.pdbx_strand_id
1 'polypeptide(L)'
;MAQSICTAATNQPSFIFAIRRDCRSNGDGLTCNAMCTSRRAAMIAAVGNQGSTSACIDAITLYKNRPVLSPDHQAGAGKIGLAAYHYFSGGCTWRANHCGPNYCCCRLLP
;
A
#
# COMPACT_ATOMS: atom_id res chain seq x y z
N MET A 1 -2.59 -7.23 5.81
CA MET A 1 -2.60 -7.62 4.38
C MET A 1 -1.94 -6.60 3.47
N ALA A 2 -2.40 -5.33 3.38
CA ALA A 2 -1.75 -4.33 2.51
C ALA A 2 -0.23 -4.22 2.77
N GLN A 3 0.15 -4.15 4.05
CA GLN A 3 1.56 -4.13 4.47
C GLN A 3 2.34 -5.35 3.95
N SER A 4 1.78 -6.55 4.09
CA SER A 4 2.39 -7.81 3.65
C SER A 4 2.60 -7.82 2.13
N ILE A 5 1.59 -7.38 1.37
CA ILE A 5 1.65 -7.29 -0.09
C ILE A 5 2.73 -6.29 -0.52
N CYS A 6 2.74 -5.10 0.06
CA CYS A 6 3.75 -4.10 -0.25
C CYS A 6 5.15 -4.58 0.11
N THR A 7 5.30 -5.29 1.23
CA THR A 7 6.59 -5.88 1.65
C THR A 7 7.06 -6.92 0.64
N ALA A 8 6.16 -7.73 0.08
CA ALA A 8 6.49 -8.70 -0.96
C ALA A 8 6.81 -8.07 -2.33
N ALA A 9 6.43 -6.81 -2.56
CA ALA A 9 6.66 -6.13 -3.84
C ALA A 9 8.10 -5.60 -4.01
N THR A 10 8.90 -5.56 -2.94
CA THR A 10 10.30 -5.11 -3.03
C THR A 10 11.24 -6.24 -3.40
N ASN A 11 12.26 -5.93 -4.20
CA ASN A 11 13.35 -6.85 -4.56
C ASN A 11 14.69 -6.46 -3.91
N GLN A 12 14.68 -5.51 -2.98
CA GLN A 12 15.90 -5.00 -2.33
C GLN A 12 15.66 -4.61 -0.87
N PRO A 13 16.70 -4.63 -0.01
CA PRO A 13 16.60 -4.18 1.37
C PRO A 13 16.04 -2.76 1.46
N SER A 14 14.93 -2.59 2.18
CA SER A 14 14.26 -1.30 2.36
C SER A 14 13.22 -1.39 3.48
N PHE A 15 12.92 -0.25 4.09
CA PHE A 15 11.74 -0.14 4.96
C PHE A 15 10.50 0.03 4.07
N ILE A 16 9.48 -0.78 4.29
CA ILE A 16 8.28 -0.78 3.46
C ILE A 16 7.08 -0.29 4.27
N PHE A 17 6.28 0.56 3.67
CA PHE A 17 5.05 1.10 4.24
C PHE A 17 3.91 0.95 3.25
N ALA A 18 2.80 0.38 3.69
CA ALA A 18 1.53 0.48 2.98
C ALA A 18 0.75 1.70 3.49
N ILE A 19 0.59 2.71 2.64
CA ILE A 19 -0.13 3.94 2.97
C ILE A 19 -1.53 3.89 2.36
N ARG A 20 -2.56 3.98 3.20
CA ARG A 20 -3.96 4.03 2.75
C ARG A 20 -4.27 5.41 2.15
N ARG A 21 -4.87 5.44 0.97
CA ARG A 21 -5.39 6.69 0.38
C ARG A 21 -6.75 7.05 0.97
N ASP A 22 -6.99 8.33 1.20
CA ASP A 22 -8.29 8.91 1.42
C ASP A 22 -8.93 9.26 0.08
N CYS A 23 -9.87 8.41 -0.30
CA CYS A 23 -10.60 8.45 -1.55
C CYS A 23 -11.88 9.30 -1.52
N ARG A 24 -12.18 9.98 -0.41
CA ARG A 24 -13.37 10.84 -0.33
C ARG A 24 -13.28 11.95 -1.38
N SER A 25 -14.42 12.56 -1.73
CA SER A 25 -14.47 13.65 -2.72
C SER A 25 -13.56 14.85 -2.37
N ASN A 26 -13.23 15.01 -1.10
CA ASN A 26 -12.31 16.00 -0.54
C ASN A 26 -11.12 15.33 0.18
N GLY A 27 -10.78 14.10 -0.21
CA GLY A 27 -9.67 13.33 0.34
C GLY A 27 -8.30 13.85 -0.12
N ASP A 28 -7.27 13.02 -0.02
CA ASP A 28 -5.91 13.45 -0.36
C ASP A 28 -5.74 13.81 -1.84
N GLY A 29 -6.48 13.15 -2.72
CA GLY A 29 -6.40 13.36 -4.16
C GLY A 29 -5.04 13.01 -4.79
N LEU A 30 -4.07 12.52 -4.02
CA LEU A 30 -2.68 12.38 -4.43
C LEU A 30 -2.48 11.12 -5.28
N THR A 31 -1.54 11.18 -6.23
CA THR A 31 -0.95 9.97 -6.81
C THR A 31 -0.12 9.25 -5.75
N CYS A 32 0.18 7.95 -5.94
CA CYS A 32 0.98 7.24 -4.97
C CYS A 32 2.44 7.73 -4.89
N ASN A 33 3.00 8.26 -5.98
CA ASN A 33 4.27 8.99 -5.93
C ASN A 33 4.20 10.20 -4.99
N ALA A 34 3.19 11.05 -5.16
CA ALA A 34 3.00 12.21 -4.29
C ALA A 34 2.71 11.80 -2.84
N MET A 35 1.98 10.70 -2.63
CA MET A 35 1.73 10.13 -1.30
C MET A 35 3.04 9.72 -0.61
N CYS A 36 3.89 8.92 -1.27
CA CYS A 36 5.15 8.48 -0.66
C CYS A 36 6.10 9.65 -0.38
N THR A 37 6.13 10.66 -1.26
CA THR A 37 6.92 11.88 -1.03
C THR A 37 6.38 12.70 0.15
N SER A 38 5.07 12.97 0.18
CA SER A 38 4.46 13.79 1.25
C SER A 38 4.52 13.15 2.63
N ARG A 39 4.61 11.81 2.69
CA ARG A 39 4.73 11.05 3.95
C ARG A 39 6.16 10.68 4.32
N ARG A 40 7.16 11.14 3.55
CA ARG A 40 8.59 10.85 3.78
C ARG A 40 9.02 11.10 5.21
N ALA A 41 8.78 12.30 5.75
CA ALA A 41 9.20 12.65 7.11
C ALA A 41 8.58 11.73 8.18
N ALA A 42 7.30 11.35 8.01
CA ALA A 42 6.63 10.42 8.91
C ALA A 42 7.20 9.00 8.82
N MET A 43 7.53 8.53 7.61
CA MET A 43 8.20 7.23 7.43
C MET A 43 9.59 7.21 8.07
N ILE A 44 10.38 8.28 7.91
CA ILE A 44 11.71 8.43 8.55
C ILE A 44 11.58 8.37 10.07
N ALA A 45 10.64 9.11 10.64
CA ALA A 45 10.39 9.11 12.08
C ALA A 45 9.98 7.71 12.60
N ALA A 46 9.17 6.97 11.82
CA ALA A 46 8.69 5.64 12.19
C ALA A 46 9.80 4.57 12.31
N VAL A 47 10.96 4.80 11.68
CA VAL A 47 12.13 3.88 11.74
C VAL A 47 13.28 4.50 12.52
N GLY A 48 13.01 5.45 13.42
CA GLY A 48 14.06 6.05 14.26
C GLY A 48 15.11 6.83 13.47
N ASN A 49 14.71 7.50 12.39
CA ASN A 49 15.57 8.27 11.49
C ASN A 49 16.62 7.47 10.70
N GLN A 50 16.46 6.15 10.60
CA GLN A 50 17.37 5.26 9.85
C GLN A 50 17.14 5.24 8.33
N GLY A 51 16.46 6.23 7.74
CA GLY A 51 16.18 6.20 6.31
C GLY A 51 16.12 7.59 5.71
N SER A 52 16.30 7.65 4.39
CA SER A 52 16.48 8.92 3.69
C SER A 52 15.51 9.09 2.54
N THR A 53 15.48 8.17 1.58
CA THR A 53 14.86 8.39 0.27
C THR A 53 13.58 7.57 0.13
N SER A 54 12.46 8.26 -0.10
CA SER A 54 11.15 7.61 -0.29
C SER A 54 10.81 7.45 -1.77
N ALA A 55 10.25 6.30 -2.15
CA ALA A 55 9.72 6.07 -3.48
C ALA A 55 8.49 5.16 -3.43
N CYS A 56 7.56 5.32 -4.38
CA CYS A 56 6.52 4.33 -4.62
C CYS A 56 7.10 3.18 -5.46
N ILE A 57 6.77 1.94 -5.11
CA ILE A 57 7.22 0.73 -5.84
C ILE A 57 6.08 -0.11 -6.41
N ASP A 58 4.91 -0.02 -5.80
CA ASP A 58 3.70 -0.70 -6.23
C ASP A 58 2.51 0.11 -5.70
N ALA A 59 1.34 -0.15 -6.23
CA ALA A 59 0.10 0.32 -5.66
C ALA A 59 -0.99 -0.72 -5.85
N ILE A 60 -1.87 -0.85 -4.86
CA ILE A 60 -2.83 -1.94 -4.82
C ILE A 60 -4.23 -1.44 -4.52
N THR A 61 -5.22 -2.16 -5.02
CA THR A 61 -6.60 -2.07 -4.54
C THR A 61 -6.91 -3.30 -3.71
N LEU A 62 -7.19 -3.10 -2.43
CA LEU A 62 -7.83 -4.12 -1.59
C LEU A 62 -9.34 -3.91 -1.62
N TYR A 63 -10.07 -4.93 -2.06
CA TYR A 63 -11.51 -4.89 -2.16
C TYR A 63 -12.14 -5.19 -0.79
N LYS A 64 -12.76 -4.19 -0.16
CA LYS A 64 -13.49 -4.38 1.11
C LYS A 64 -14.68 -5.35 0.92
N ASN A 65 -15.17 -5.89 2.05
CA ASN A 65 -16.36 -6.75 2.12
C ASN A 65 -16.26 -8.09 1.37
N ARG A 66 -15.04 -8.60 1.15
CA ARG A 66 -14.82 -9.99 0.76
C ARG A 66 -14.49 -10.82 2.00
N PRO A 67 -14.79 -12.13 2.01
CA PRO A 67 -14.52 -12.98 3.16
C PRO A 67 -13.03 -12.87 3.54
N VAL A 68 -12.77 -12.44 4.77
CA VAL A 68 -11.47 -12.70 5.39
C VAL A 68 -11.49 -14.17 5.73
N LEU A 69 -10.47 -14.92 5.31
CA LEU A 69 -10.37 -16.33 5.69
C LEU A 69 -10.42 -16.43 7.22
N SER A 70 -11.36 -17.22 7.72
CA SER A 70 -11.50 -17.43 9.16
C SER A 70 -10.18 -17.94 9.73
N PRO A 71 -9.76 -17.47 10.92
CA PRO A 71 -8.65 -18.10 11.62
C PRO A 71 -8.96 -19.55 12.02
N ASP A 72 -10.24 -19.93 12.11
CA ASP A 72 -10.66 -21.33 12.23
C ASP A 72 -10.54 -22.03 10.86
N HIS A 73 -9.70 -23.06 10.83
CA HIS A 73 -9.39 -23.88 9.66
C HIS A 73 -10.65 -24.44 9.00
N GLN A 74 -11.61 -24.94 9.79
CA GLN A 74 -12.81 -25.58 9.23
C GLN A 74 -13.81 -24.55 8.70
N ALA A 75 -14.00 -23.43 9.43
CA ALA A 75 -14.87 -22.35 8.98
C ALA A 75 -14.35 -21.61 7.74
N GLY A 76 -13.04 -21.65 7.48
CA GLY A 76 -12.38 -21.02 6.33
C GLY A 76 -12.14 -21.95 5.13
N ALA A 77 -12.28 -23.27 5.32
CA ALA A 77 -11.98 -24.25 4.28
C ALA A 77 -12.82 -24.03 3.01
N GLY A 78 -12.16 -24.02 1.84
CA GLY A 78 -12.80 -23.84 0.53
C GLY A 78 -13.32 -22.44 0.23
N LYS A 79 -13.20 -21.46 1.14
CA LYS A 79 -13.63 -20.07 0.91
C LYS A 79 -12.55 -19.27 0.18
N ILE A 80 -12.99 -18.29 -0.61
CA ILE A 80 -12.10 -17.36 -1.30
C ILE A 80 -11.73 -16.23 -0.33
N GLY A 81 -10.43 -15.98 -0.19
CA GLY A 81 -9.91 -14.88 0.63
C GLY A 81 -10.09 -13.50 0.02
N LEU A 82 -9.47 -12.50 0.65
CA LEU A 82 -9.54 -11.12 0.20
C LEU A 82 -8.92 -10.95 -1.19
N ALA A 83 -9.69 -10.39 -2.12
CA ALA A 83 -9.17 -10.02 -3.43
C ALA A 83 -8.27 -8.77 -3.33
N ALA A 84 -7.11 -8.83 -3.98
CA ALA A 84 -6.19 -7.72 -4.18
C ALA A 84 -5.91 -7.57 -5.67
N TYR A 85 -5.95 -6.33 -6.18
CA TYR A 85 -5.50 -6.01 -7.53
C TYR A 85 -4.19 -5.22 -7.45
N HIS A 86 -3.15 -5.73 -8.13
CA HIS A 86 -1.86 -5.07 -8.25
C HIS A 86 -1.82 -4.19 -9.48
N TYR A 87 -1.44 -2.93 -9.30
CA TYR A 87 -1.15 -2.03 -10.41
C TYR A 87 0.34 -2.04 -10.77
N PHE A 88 1.17 -2.72 -9.99
CA PHE A 88 2.63 -2.69 -10.09
C PHE A 88 3.15 -1.24 -10.06
N SER A 89 4.35 -1.01 -10.59
CA SER A 89 4.94 0.33 -10.67
C SER A 89 4.07 1.33 -11.47
N GLY A 90 3.24 0.84 -12.42
CA GLY A 90 2.28 1.67 -13.16
C GLY A 90 1.20 2.31 -12.27
N GLY A 91 0.92 1.72 -11.11
CA GLY A 91 0.00 2.28 -10.11
C GLY A 91 0.54 3.53 -9.39
N CYS A 92 1.86 3.72 -9.37
CA CYS A 92 2.48 4.83 -8.67
C CYS A 92 2.13 6.20 -9.26
N THR A 93 1.91 6.24 -10.58
CA THR A 93 1.50 7.43 -11.34
C THR A 93 0.01 7.44 -11.68
N TRP A 94 -0.77 6.50 -11.15
CA TRP A 94 -2.20 6.44 -11.44
C TRP A 94 -2.92 7.72 -11.03
N ARG A 95 -3.96 8.04 -11.79
CA ARG A 95 -4.73 9.30 -11.77
C ARG A 95 -4.98 9.81 -10.34
N ALA A 96 -4.61 11.07 -10.14
CA ALA A 96 -5.03 11.88 -9.00
C ALA A 96 -6.57 11.97 -8.92
N ASN A 97 -7.12 12.19 -7.73
CA ASN A 97 -8.56 12.36 -7.48
C ASN A 97 -9.45 11.17 -7.91
N HIS A 98 -8.88 9.97 -8.04
CA HIS A 98 -9.61 8.73 -8.34
C HIS A 98 -9.26 7.64 -7.30
N CYS A 99 -10.25 6.83 -6.88
CA CYS A 99 -10.08 5.82 -5.82
C CYS A 99 -9.62 4.44 -6.31
N GLY A 100 -8.71 4.41 -7.26
CA GLY A 100 -7.86 3.26 -7.55
C GLY A 100 -6.48 3.80 -7.86
N PRO A 101 -5.36 3.17 -7.45
CA PRO A 101 -5.21 2.23 -6.32
C PRO A 101 -5.72 2.82 -4.99
N ASN A 102 -6.05 2.00 -3.98
CA ASN A 102 -6.50 2.50 -2.66
C ASN A 102 -5.46 2.36 -1.52
N TYR A 103 -4.34 1.69 -1.80
CA TYR A 103 -3.12 1.73 -1.00
C TYR A 103 -1.89 1.97 -1.90
N CYS A 104 -0.94 2.73 -1.37
CA CYS A 104 0.36 2.96 -1.99
C CYS A 104 1.43 2.15 -1.27
N CYS A 105 2.26 1.42 -2.01
CA CYS A 105 3.42 0.72 -1.46
C CYS A 105 4.64 1.64 -1.57
N CYS A 106 5.00 2.24 -0.45
CA CYS A 106 6.13 3.14 -0.34
C CYS A 106 7.33 2.40 0.24
N ARG A 107 8.47 2.50 -0.43
CA ARG A 107 9.76 2.14 0.17
C ARG A 107 10.44 3.39 0.71
N LEU A 108 11.16 3.21 1.79
CA LEU A 108 12.15 4.14 2.32
C LEU A 108 13.50 3.41 2.31
N LEU A 109 14.49 3.96 1.62
CA LEU A 109 15.84 3.42 1.64
C LEU A 109 16.49 3.72 3.00
N PRO A 110 17.19 2.72 3.60
CA PRO A 110 17.99 2.94 4.79
C PRO A 110 19.10 3.97 4.58
#